data_AF-A0A7C1G544-F1
#
_entry.id   AF-A0A7C1G544-F1
#
_cell.length_a   1.000
_cell.length_b   1.000
_cell.length_c   1.000
_cell.angle_alpha   90.00
_cell.angle_beta   90.00
_cell.angle_gamma   90.00
#
_symmetry.space_group_name_H-M   'P 1'
#
loop_
_entity.id
_entity.type
_entity.pdbx_description
1 polymer ?
#
loop_
_entity_poly.entity_id
_entity_poly.type
_entity_poly.pdbx_seq_one_letter_code
_entity_poly.pdbx_strand_id
1 'polypeptide(L)' 'MNRIQGAIVAVVTPFIDGKVDEQGLIDLIEFHIANGTDGIVPCGTTG' A
#
# COMPACT_ATOMS: atom_id res chain seq x y z
N MET A 1 1.76 -24.40 4.40
CA MET A 1 1.60 -22.95 4.10
C MET A 1 1.92 -22.19 5.37
N ASN A 2 2.77 -21.17 5.27
CA ASN A 2 3.06 -20.29 6.40
C ASN A 2 1.92 -19.26 6.53
N ARG A 3 1.52 -18.96 7.77
CA ARG A 3 0.52 -17.92 8.04
C ARG A 3 1.13 -16.54 7.83
N ILE A 4 0.38 -15.64 7.21
CA ILE A 4 0.71 -14.21 7.17
C ILE A 4 0.47 -13.64 8.57
N GLN A 5 1.42 -12.87 9.10
CA GLN A 5 1.39 -12.27 10.43
C GLN A 5 2.15 -10.95 10.40
N GLY A 6 1.78 -10.02 11.30
CA GLY A 6 2.39 -8.69 11.38
C GLY A 6 1.43 -7.57 11.01
N ALA A 7 1.97 -6.37 10.79
CA ALA A 7 1.23 -5.21 10.34
C ALA A 7 1.02 -5.26 8.82
N ILE A 8 -0.22 -5.46 8.39
CA ILE A 8 -0.60 -5.52 6.98
C ILE A 8 -1.48 -4.30 6.67
N VAL A 9 -0.99 -3.40 5.83
CA VAL A 9 -1.65 -2.11 5.60
C VAL A 9 -2.54 -2.17 4.36
N ALA A 10 -3.81 -1.84 4.52
CA ALA A 10 -4.68 -1.50 3.40
C ALA A 10 -4.28 -0.12 2.87
N VAL A 11 -3.55 -0.09 1.76
CA VAL A 11 -2.99 1.14 1.20
C VAL A 11 -4.05 1.89 0.40
N VAL A 12 -4.07 3.22 0.51
CA VAL A 12 -4.91 4.08 -0.34
C VAL A 12 -4.44 3.99 -1.79
N THR A 13 -5.33 4.14 -2.78
CA THR A 13 -4.94 4.33 -4.18
C THR A 13 -4.84 5.83 -4.46
N PRO A 14 -3.64 6.42 -4.64
CA PRO A 14 -3.51 7.83 -4.93
C PRO A 14 -4.04 8.15 -6.33
N PHE A 15 -4.72 9.30 -6.48
CA PHE A 15 -5.22 9.79 -7.75
C PHE A 15 -4.81 11.24 -7.99
N ILE A 16 -4.45 11.55 -9.23
CA ILE A 16 -4.28 12.91 -9.76
C ILE A 16 -5.20 13.05 -10.98
N ASP A 17 -6.06 14.07 -10.95
CA ASP A 17 -7.02 14.36 -12.03
C ASP A 17 -7.89 13.16 -12.44
N GLY A 18 -8.31 12.36 -11.46
CA GLY A 18 -9.16 11.19 -11.67
C GLY A 18 -8.45 9.99 -12.30
N LYS A 19 -7.12 10.04 -12.45
CA LYS A 19 -6.27 8.92 -12.87
C LYS A 19 -5.37 8.48 -11.73
N VAL A 20 -5.01 7.20 -11.73
CA VAL A 20 -4.09 6.67 -10.71
C VAL A 20 -2.78 7.42 -10.81
N ASP A 21 -2.31 7.92 -9.67
CA ASP A 21 -0.97 8.45 -9.53
C ASP A 21 -0.02 7.30 -9.20
N GLU A 22 0.56 6.72 -10.24
CA GLU A 22 1.47 5.58 -10.13
C GLU A 22 2.73 5.91 -9.31
N GLN A 23 3.28 7.11 -9.48
CA GLN A 23 4.47 7.51 -8.73
C GLN A 23 4.14 7.71 -7.25
N GLY A 24 3.02 8.36 -6.92
CA GLY A 24 2.57 8.48 -5.55
C GLY A 24 2.28 7.13 -4.88
N LEU A 25 1.76 6.16 -5.64
CA LEU A 25 1.57 4.79 -5.14
C LEU A 25 2.91 4.11 -4.84
N ILE A 26 3.90 4.25 -5.72
CA ILE A 26 5.26 3.72 -5.51
C ILE A 26 5.87 4.34 -4.25
N ASP A 27 5.84 5.67 -4.13
CA ASP A 27 6.44 6.39 -3.00
C ASP A 27 5.80 5.96 -1.66
N LEU A 28 4.48 5.75 -1.65
CA LEU A 28 3.75 5.29 -0.47
C LEU A 28 4.10 3.84 -0.09
N ILE A 29 4.29 2.96 -1.07
CA ILE A 29 4.75 1.59 -0.83
C ILE A 29 6.18 1.60 -0.27
N GLU A 30 7.09 2.38 -0.85
CA GLU A 30 8.46 2.53 -0.36
C GLU A 30 8.51 3.09 1.08
N PHE A 31 7.63 4.04 1.40
CA PHE A 31 7.45 4.51 2.77
C PHE A 31 7.09 3.36 3.72
N HIS A 32 6.13 2.50 3.35
CA HIS A 32 5.74 1.37 4.19
C HIS A 32 6.85 0.32 4.34
N ILE A 33 7.61 0.06 3.27
CA ILE A 33 8.78 -0.84 3.30
C ILE A 33 9.85 -0.27 4.24
N ALA A 34 10.18 1.02 4.12
CA ALA A 34 11.17 1.68 4.96
C ALA A 34 10.79 1.70 6.45
N ASN A 35 9.49 1.67 6.76
CA ASN A 35 8.97 1.58 8.13
C ASN A 35 8.77 0.14 8.63
N GLY A 36 9.13 -0.87 7.84
CA GLY A 36 9.06 -2.28 8.25
C GLY A 36 7.65 -2.84 8.33
N THR A 37 6.73 -2.38 7.48
CA THR A 37 5.40 -2.97 7.34
C THR A 37 5.53 -4.41 6.81
N ASP A 38 4.83 -5.36 7.42
CA ASP A 38 4.93 -6.79 7.07
C ASP A 38 4.18 -7.17 5.79
N GLY A 39 3.24 -6.33 5.33
CA GLY A 39 2.58 -6.51 4.05
C GLY A 39 1.66 -5.36 3.63
N ILE A 40 1.25 -5.40 2.36
CA ILE A 40 0.35 -4.41 1.74
C ILE A 40 -0.88 -5.12 1.18
N VAL A 41 -2.06 -4.54 1.41
CA VAL A 41 -3.33 -4.96 0.80
C VAL A 41 -3.81 -3.86 -0.15
N PRO A 42 -3.63 -4.01 -1.47
CA PRO A 42 -4.22 -3.10 -2.45
C PRO A 42 -5.71 -3.41 -2.67
N CYS A 43 -6.46 -2.45 -3.22
CA CYS A 43 -7.88 -2.60 -3.58
C CYS A 43 -8.78 -3.03 -2.42
N GLY A 44 -8.39 -2.72 -1.18
CA GLY A 44 -9.26 -2.84 0.00
C GLY A 44 -10.25 -1.67 0.06
N THR A 45 -11.09 -1.61 1.09
CA THR A 45 -12.03 -0.48 1.26
C THR A 45 -11.34 0.86 1.49
N THR A 46 -10.09 0.84 1.96
CA THR A 46 -9.23 2.03 2.11
C THR A 46 -8.66 2.49 0.78
N GLY A 47 -8.52 1.56 -0.18
CA GLY A 47 -7.85 1.73 -1.47
C GLY A 47 -8.73 2.39 -2.51
#